data_AF-A0A2L2YIQ2-F1
#
_entry.id   AF-A0A2L2YIQ2-F1
#
_cell.length_a   1.000
_cell.length_b   1.000
_cell.length_c   1.000
_cell.angle_alpha   90.00
_cell.angle_beta   90.00
_cell.angle_gamma   90.00
#
_symmetry.space_group_name_H-M   'P 1'
#
loop_
_entity.id
_entity.type
_entity.pdbx_description
1 polymer ?
#
loop_
_entity_poly.entity_id
_entity_poly.type
_entity_poly.pdbx_seq_one_letter_code
_entity_poly.pdbx_strand_id
1 'polypeptide(L)' 'QKGDIDLIDVVNNLRSKIAACGHTLNVSLPQIVVVGGQSSGKSSTLESFVGREFLP' A
#
# COMPACT_ATOMS: atom_id res chain seq x y z
N GLN A 1 24.05 -13.56 -7.33
CA GLN A 1 22.93 -14.33 -6.76
C GLN A 1 21.66 -13.83 -7.44
N LYS A 2 20.87 -14.73 -8.01
CA LYS A 2 19.65 -14.38 -8.76
C LYS A 2 18.68 -13.80 -7.75
N GLY A 3 18.60 -12.47 -7.70
CA GLY A 3 17.85 -11.72 -6.70
C GLY A 3 16.40 -12.15 -6.76
N ASP A 4 15.86 -12.58 -5.62
CA ASP A 4 14.45 -12.90 -5.50
C ASP A 4 13.64 -11.71 -6.00
N ILE A 5 12.63 -12.01 -6.79
CA ILE A 5 11.73 -11.00 -7.32
C ILE A 5 10.96 -10.44 -6.13
N ASP A 6 11.14 -9.15 -5.86
CA ASP A 6 10.31 -8.44 -4.88
C ASP A 6 8.89 -8.32 -5.46
N LEU A 7 8.03 -9.22 -5.01
CA LEU A 7 6.64 -9.28 -5.44
C LEU A 7 5.87 -8.01 -5.05
N ILE A 8 6.27 -7.32 -3.98
CA ILE A 8 5.63 -6.07 -3.55
C ILE A 8 5.89 -5.00 -4.60
N ASP A 9 7.15 -4.85 -5.04
CA ASP A 9 7.53 -3.88 -6.07
C ASP A 9 6.88 -4.17 -7.42
N VAL A 10 6.85 -5.44 -7.84
CA VAL A 10 6.20 -5.85 -9.11
C VAL A 10 4.71 -5.53 -9.09
N VAL A 11 4.03 -5.88 -8.00
CA VAL A 11 2.59 -5.63 -7.83
C VAL A 11 2.29 -4.13 -7.77
N ASN A 12 3.08 -3.36 -7.04
CA ASN A 12 2.93 -1.90 -6.95
C ASN A 12 3.14 -1.23 -8.31
N ASN A 13 4.14 -1.67 -9.08
CA ASN A 13 4.41 -1.15 -10.42
C ASN A 13 3.25 -1.41 -11.38
N LEU A 14 2.72 -2.64 -11.36
CA LEU A 14 1.58 -3.04 -12.19
C LEU A 14 0.33 -2.21 -11.84
N ARG A 15 0.02 -2.07 -10.54
CA ARG A 15 -1.12 -1.28 -10.07
C ARG A 15 -1.03 0.17 -10.52
N SER A 16 0.14 0.80 -10.37
CA SER A 16 0.37 2.19 -10.78
C SER A 16 0.23 2.39 -12.30
N LYS A 17 0.75 1.46 -13.11
CA LYS A 17 0.63 1.54 -14.59
C LYS A 17 -0.82 1.41 -15.05
N ILE A 18 -1.59 0.52 -14.43
CA ILE A 18 -2.99 0.31 -14.80
C ILE A 18 -3.86 1.49 -14.38
N ALA A 19 -3.62 2.02 -13.17
CA ALA A 19 -4.29 3.24 -12.70
C ALA A 19 -4.00 4.45 -13.61
N ALA A 20 -2.76 4.59 -14.11
CA ALA A 20 -2.39 5.64 -15.06
C ALA A 20 -3.12 5.53 -16.41
N CYS A 21 -3.54 4.34 -16.81
CA CYS A 21 -4.37 4.11 -18.01
C CYS A 21 -5.86 4.37 -17.78
N GLY A 22 -6.27 4.85 -16.60
CA GLY A 22 -7.69 5.08 -16.26
C GLY A 22 -8.49 3.81 -16.04
N HIS A 23 -7.81 2.67 -15.91
CA HIS A 23 -8.43 1.38 -15.63
C HIS A 23 -8.14 0.95 -14.20
N THR A 24 -9.05 0.17 -13.62
CA THR A 24 -8.82 -0.52 -12.36
C THR A 24 -8.37 -1.93 -12.67
N LEU A 25 -7.27 -2.37 -12.06
CA LEU A 25 -6.86 -3.76 -12.15
C LEU A 25 -7.89 -4.61 -11.40
N ASN A 26 -8.69 -5.39 -12.13
CA ASN A 26 -9.68 -6.30 -11.54
C ASN A 26 -9.03 -7.63 -11.09
N VAL A 27 -7.88 -7.52 -10.43
CA VAL A 27 -7.17 -8.63 -9.79
C VAL A 27 -7.21 -8.36 -8.31
N SER A 28 -7.65 -9.37 -7.54
CA SER A 28 -7.62 -9.31 -6.09
C SER A 28 -6.16 -9.39 -5.62
N LEU A 29 -5.54 -8.21 -5.50
CA LEU A 29 -4.23 -8.07 -4.90
C LEU A 29 -4.39 -7.96 -3.37
N PRO A 30 -3.44 -8.47 -2.58
CA PRO A 30 -3.45 -8.23 -1.14
C PRO A 30 -3.33 -6.73 -0.88
N GLN A 31 -4.36 -6.15 -0.28
CA GLN A 31 -4.39 -4.74 0.13
C GLN A 31 -4.49 -4.67 1.65
N ILE A 32 -3.69 -3.78 2.24
CA ILE A 32 -3.82 -3.43 3.66
C ILE A 32 -4.67 -2.16 3.72
N VAL A 33 -5.80 -2.24 4.42
CA VAL A 33 -6.69 -1.10 4.67
C VAL A 33 -6.82 -0.89 6.17
N VAL A 34 -6.82 0.38 6.59
CA VAL A 34 -7.02 0.76 7.99
C VAL A 34 -8.40 1.41 8.13
N VAL A 35 -9.24 0.87 9.00
CA VAL A 35 -10.59 1.36 9.28
C VAL A 35 -10.76 1.58 10.79
N GLY A 36 -11.52 2.60 11.18
CA GLY A 36 -11.76 2.92 12.59
C GLY A 36 -12.39 4.30 12.78
N GLY A 37 -13.01 4.52 13.94
CA GLY A 37 -13.66 5.79 14.30
C GLY A 37 -12.70 6.99 14.31
N GLN A 38 -13.23 8.21 14.41
CA GLN A 38 -12.41 9.38 14.64
C GLN A 38 -11.59 9.21 15.93
N SER A 39 -10.33 9.64 15.94
CA SER A 39 -9.42 9.53 17.10
C SER A 39 -9.04 8.10 17.55
N SER A 40 -9.38 7.06 16.77
CA SER A 40 -9.02 5.67 17.12
C SER A 40 -7.54 5.30 16.89
N GLY A 41 -6.66 6.28 16.67
CA GLY A 41 -5.22 6.04 16.48
C GLY A 41 -4.80 5.42 15.14
N LYS A 42 -5.59 5.57 14.06
CA LYS A 42 -5.29 5.03 12.71
C LYS A 42 -3.94 5.52 12.19
N SER A 43 -3.72 6.84 12.21
CA SER A 43 -2.47 7.46 11.77
C SER A 43 -1.31 7.05 12.66
N SER A 44 -1.48 7.14 13.99
CA SER A 44 -0.45 6.77 14.96
C SER A 44 0.00 5.30 14.83
N THR A 45 -0.91 4.39 14.49
CA THR A 45 -0.58 2.97 14.26
C THR A 45 0.25 2.79 12.99
N LEU A 46 -0.10 3.48 11.90
CA LEU A 46 0.65 3.44 10.65
C LEU A 46 2.04 4.08 10.81
N GLU A 47 2.13 5.18 11.53
CA GLU A 47 3.39 5.89 11.79
C GLU A 47 4.32 5.09 12.70
N SER A 48 3.77 4.40 13.71
CA SER A 48 4.54 3.48 14.54
C SER A 48 5.12 2.31 13.73
N PHE A 49 4.38 1.82 12.73
CA PHE A 49 4.85 0.76 11.85
C PHE A 49 5.97 1.25 10.91
N VAL A 50 5.85 2.49 10.41
CA VAL A 50 6.81 3.08 9.46
C VAL A 50 8.02 3.71 10.18
N GLY A 51 7.91 4.02 11.47
CA GLY A 51 8.97 4.61 12.30
C GLY A 51 9.20 6.11 12.07
N ARG A 52 8.27 6.81 11.39
CA ARG A 52 8.30 8.26 11.20
C ARG A 52 6.88 8.80 10.99
N GLU A 53 6.69 10.08 11.29
CA GLU A 53 5.49 10.82 10.89
C GLU A 53 5.49 11.04 9.37
N PHE A 54 4.36 10.77 8.74
CA PHE A 54 4.18 10.97 7.30
C PHE A 54 2.73 11.25 6.89
N LEU A 55 1.79 11.14 7.82
CA LEU A 55 0.40 11.49 7.60
C LEU A 55 0.13 12.87 8.21
N PRO A 56 -0.66 13.72 7.54
CA PRO A 56 -1.12 14.99 8.10
C PRO A 56 -2.15 14.82 9.22
#